data_AF-A0A7Y4X5G1-F1
#
_entry.id   AF-A0A7Y4X5G1-F1
#
_cell.length_a   1.000
_cell.length_b   1.000
_cell.length_c   1.000
_cell.angle_alpha   90.00
_cell.angle_beta   90.00
_cell.angle_gamma   90.00
#
_symmetry.space_group_name_H-M   'P 1'
#
loop_
_entity.id
_entity.type
_entity.pdbx_description
1 polymer ?
#
loop_
_entity_poly.entity_id
_entity_poly.type
_entity_poly.pdbx_seq_one_letter_code
_entity_poly.pdbx_strand_id
1 'polypeptide(L)'
;PVDSEHNAIFQALHGYKREQVKRIILTASGGPFLRRPAEELPHVTVAEALKHPTWKMGSKITIDSATLMNKGLEVIEARWLFDLPPEQVSVIVHPQSIVHSMVEYIDGSVLAQLGIPDMTIPISYILAYPDRLPLTHLPSLDLAAAQQLTFAEPDFDKFPCLQLAYDALARGGTCPAVLNAANEVTVESFLAGEIRFTDIAALNRRVLDAHIPQPVNTLNELLEADRWAREYARAALARVPARVAASA
;
A
#
# COMPACT_ATOMS: atom_id res chain seq x y z
N PRO A 1 -0.68 -10.98 11.69
CA PRO A 1 -0.81 -9.66 11.01
C PRO A 1 -2.27 -9.21 11.04
N VAL A 2 -2.53 -7.95 11.35
CA VAL A 2 -3.91 -7.40 11.40
C VAL A 2 -4.34 -6.81 10.07
N ASP A 3 -3.41 -6.25 9.31
CA ASP A 3 -3.71 -5.71 7.98
C ASP A 3 -4.33 -6.79 7.09
N SER A 4 -5.32 -6.42 6.28
CA SER A 4 -6.26 -7.36 5.69
C SER A 4 -5.57 -8.31 4.70
N GLU A 5 -4.66 -7.77 3.91
CA GLU A 5 -3.88 -8.46 2.90
C GLU A 5 -2.89 -9.44 3.53
N HIS A 6 -2.09 -8.99 4.51
CA HIS A 6 -1.16 -9.88 5.20
C HIS A 6 -1.88 -10.91 6.07
N ASN A 7 -3.04 -10.58 6.62
CA ASN A 7 -3.89 -11.56 7.32
C ASN A 7 -4.38 -12.65 6.36
N ALA A 8 -4.83 -12.27 5.17
CA ALA A 8 -5.23 -13.17 4.12
C ALA A 8 -4.09 -14.11 3.67
N ILE A 9 -2.89 -13.56 3.49
CA ILE A 9 -1.68 -14.36 3.24
C ILE A 9 -1.43 -15.34 4.37
N PHE A 10 -1.43 -14.85 5.61
CA PHE A 10 -1.14 -15.69 6.77
C PHE A 10 -2.11 -16.87 6.87
N GLN A 11 -3.39 -16.64 6.57
CA GLN A 11 -4.39 -17.71 6.45
C GLN A 11 -4.08 -18.66 5.28
N ALA A 12 -3.69 -18.16 4.11
CA ALA A 12 -3.37 -18.96 2.94
C ALA A 12 -2.05 -19.76 3.06
N LEU A 13 -1.15 -19.36 3.97
CA LEU A 13 0.07 -20.09 4.32
C LEU A 13 -0.16 -21.21 5.36
N HIS A 14 -1.31 -21.22 6.03
CA HIS A 14 -1.54 -22.13 7.14
C HIS A 14 -1.46 -23.60 6.71
N GLY A 15 -0.57 -24.36 7.34
CA GLY A 15 -0.35 -25.79 7.05
C GLY A 15 0.67 -26.07 5.94
N TYR A 16 1.27 -25.05 5.34
CA TYR A 16 2.27 -25.20 4.28
C TYR A 16 3.66 -24.75 4.72
N LYS A 17 4.70 -25.36 4.11
CA LYS A 17 6.09 -24.98 4.37
C LYS A 17 6.53 -23.85 3.46
N ARG A 18 7.46 -23.02 3.93
CA ARG A 18 7.97 -21.85 3.22
C ARG A 18 8.58 -22.19 1.86
N GLU A 19 9.22 -23.35 1.71
CA GLU A 19 9.88 -23.79 0.47
C GLU A 19 8.87 -24.15 -0.63
N GLN A 20 7.60 -24.36 -0.27
CA GLN A 20 6.53 -24.63 -1.21
C GLN A 20 5.96 -23.35 -1.80
N VAL A 21 6.25 -22.18 -1.20
CA VAL A 21 5.74 -20.88 -1.63
C VAL A 21 6.58 -20.36 -2.80
N LYS A 22 5.94 -20.16 -3.96
CA LYS A 22 6.55 -19.56 -5.14
C LYS A 22 6.51 -18.03 -5.10
N ARG A 23 5.37 -17.45 -4.73
CA ARG A 23 5.22 -16.01 -4.47
C ARG A 23 3.95 -15.70 -3.69
N ILE A 24 3.88 -14.49 -3.16
CA ILE A 24 2.67 -13.87 -2.66
C ILE A 24 2.10 -12.92 -3.71
N ILE A 25 0.78 -12.81 -3.74
CA ILE A 25 0.04 -11.87 -4.57
C ILE A 25 -0.82 -10.99 -3.66
N LEU A 26 -0.37 -9.76 -3.44
CA LEU A 26 -1.10 -8.72 -2.72
C LEU A 26 -2.17 -8.13 -3.65
N THR A 27 -3.42 -8.11 -3.22
CA THR A 27 -4.50 -7.46 -3.99
C THR A 27 -4.62 -6.00 -3.59
N ALA A 28 -4.89 -5.09 -4.54
CA ALA A 28 -5.13 -3.67 -4.29
C ALA A 28 -6.50 -3.26 -4.85
N SER A 29 -7.22 -2.36 -4.18
CA SER A 29 -8.49 -1.83 -4.72
C SER A 29 -8.30 -0.98 -5.99
N GLY A 30 -7.11 -0.41 -6.18
CA GLY A 30 -6.81 0.57 -7.22
C GLY A 30 -7.12 2.02 -6.83
N GLY A 31 -7.73 2.25 -5.67
CA GLY A 31 -8.09 3.58 -5.18
C GLY A 31 -9.15 4.31 -6.01
N PRO A 32 -9.51 5.56 -5.65
CA PRO A 32 -10.52 6.36 -6.36
C PRO A 32 -10.16 6.68 -7.81
N PHE A 33 -8.88 6.65 -8.16
CA PHE A 33 -8.40 7.08 -9.48
C PHE A 33 -8.13 5.93 -10.44
N LEU A 34 -8.46 4.69 -10.09
CA LEU A 34 -8.24 3.51 -10.93
C LEU A 34 -8.72 3.71 -12.38
N ARG A 35 -9.93 4.26 -12.57
CA ARG A 35 -10.55 4.46 -13.89
C ARG A 35 -10.34 5.86 -14.48
N ARG A 36 -9.61 6.74 -13.80
CA ARG A 36 -9.38 8.12 -14.25
C ARG A 36 -8.19 8.19 -15.22
N PRO A 37 -8.24 8.95 -16.33
CA PRO A 37 -7.08 9.11 -17.21
C PRO A 37 -5.87 9.70 -16.49
N ALA A 38 -4.66 9.29 -16.88
CA ALA A 38 -3.42 9.74 -16.22
C ALA A 38 -3.22 11.25 -16.35
N GLU A 39 -3.57 11.84 -17.50
CA GLU A 39 -3.50 13.29 -17.75
C GLU A 39 -4.36 14.14 -16.80
N GLU A 40 -5.36 13.56 -16.13
CA GLU A 40 -6.20 14.29 -15.18
C GLU A 40 -5.64 14.30 -13.75
N LEU A 41 -4.71 13.40 -13.42
CA LEU A 41 -4.15 13.26 -12.08
C LEU A 41 -3.46 14.53 -11.53
N PRO A 42 -2.78 15.38 -12.34
CA PRO A 42 -2.23 16.65 -11.87
C PRO A 42 -3.29 17.64 -11.34
N HIS A 43 -4.55 17.44 -11.71
CA HIS A 43 -5.66 18.35 -11.43
C HIS A 43 -6.60 17.88 -10.34
N VAL A 44 -6.44 16.65 -9.83
CA VAL A 44 -7.32 16.13 -8.77
C VAL A 44 -7.17 16.91 -7.47
N THR A 45 -8.29 17.04 -6.78
CA THR A 45 -8.40 17.74 -5.51
C THR A 45 -8.29 16.78 -4.32
N VAL A 46 -8.00 17.32 -3.14
CA VAL A 46 -8.05 16.58 -1.87
C VAL A 46 -9.42 15.94 -1.68
N ALA A 47 -10.49 16.68 -1.96
CA ALA A 47 -11.86 16.21 -1.80
C ALA A 47 -12.20 15.03 -2.72
N GLU A 48 -11.61 14.95 -3.92
CA GLU A 48 -11.74 13.79 -4.80
C GLU A 48 -10.92 12.60 -4.29
N ALA A 49 -9.68 12.85 -3.87
CA ALA A 49 -8.79 11.79 -3.38
C ALA A 49 -9.31 11.13 -2.09
N LEU A 50 -10.05 11.86 -1.25
CA LEU A 50 -10.66 11.34 -0.03
C LEU A 50 -11.91 10.46 -0.26
N LYS A 51 -12.39 10.30 -1.50
CA LYS A 51 -13.58 9.49 -1.83
C LYS A 51 -13.21 8.05 -2.20
N HIS A 52 -12.69 7.28 -1.25
CA HIS A 52 -12.35 5.88 -1.51
C HIS A 52 -13.59 5.04 -1.87
N PRO A 53 -13.52 4.16 -2.90
CA PRO A 53 -14.70 3.43 -3.39
C PRO A 53 -15.22 2.33 -2.45
N THR A 54 -14.33 1.67 -1.71
CA THR A 54 -14.66 0.49 -0.88
C THR A 54 -14.65 0.79 0.62
N TRP A 55 -13.52 1.29 1.13
CA TRP A 55 -13.25 1.45 2.55
C TRP A 55 -13.54 2.86 3.07
N LYS A 56 -14.01 2.97 4.33
CA LYS A 56 -14.02 4.22 5.10
C LYS A 56 -12.81 4.22 6.02
N MET A 57 -11.84 5.10 5.75
CA MET A 57 -10.54 5.10 6.43
C MET A 57 -10.11 6.52 6.79
N GLY A 58 -9.00 6.66 7.53
CA GLY A 58 -8.39 7.96 7.81
C GLY A 58 -7.83 8.64 6.55
N SER A 59 -7.61 9.95 6.60
CA SER A 59 -7.19 10.73 5.43
C SER A 59 -5.86 10.26 4.84
N LYS A 60 -4.83 9.99 5.67
CA LYS A 60 -3.50 9.57 5.20
C LYS A 60 -3.56 8.27 4.40
N ILE A 61 -4.14 7.21 4.97
CA ILE A 61 -4.31 5.92 4.29
C ILE A 61 -5.19 6.03 3.05
N THR A 62 -6.16 6.94 3.05
CA THR A 62 -6.99 7.19 1.86
C THR A 62 -6.18 7.80 0.71
N ILE A 63 -5.29 8.76 0.98
CA ILE A 63 -4.36 9.30 -0.03
C ILE A 63 -3.34 8.26 -0.48
N ASP A 64 -2.82 7.46 0.44
CA ASP A 64 -1.90 6.36 0.12
C ASP A 64 -2.56 5.31 -0.77
N SER A 65 -3.85 5.01 -0.56
CA SER A 65 -4.62 4.13 -1.45
C SER A 65 -4.81 4.77 -2.84
N ALA A 66 -5.09 6.09 -2.89
CA ALA A 66 -5.22 6.81 -4.15
C ALA A 66 -3.93 6.83 -4.99
N THR A 67 -2.76 6.86 -4.34
CA THR A 67 -1.44 6.83 -5.00
C THR A 67 -0.90 5.42 -5.22
N LEU A 68 -1.55 4.39 -4.67
CA LEU A 68 -1.00 3.04 -4.44
C LEU A 68 0.26 2.99 -3.56
N MET A 69 0.62 4.07 -2.86
CA MET A 69 1.65 4.01 -1.82
C MET A 69 1.26 3.07 -0.68
N ASN A 70 -0.04 2.94 -0.35
CA ASN A 70 -0.50 1.98 0.67
C ASN A 70 -0.01 0.59 0.31
N LYS A 71 -0.25 0.18 -0.94
CA LYS A 71 0.19 -1.11 -1.45
C LYS A 71 1.71 -1.22 -1.52
N GLY A 72 2.41 -0.13 -1.84
CA GLY A 72 3.87 -0.09 -1.76
C GLY A 72 4.40 -0.36 -0.35
N LEU A 73 3.81 0.26 0.67
CA LEU A 73 4.17 0.01 2.07
C LEU A 73 3.83 -1.43 2.49
N GLU A 74 2.71 -1.97 2.03
CA GLU A 74 2.35 -3.37 2.27
C GLU A 74 3.29 -4.37 1.57
N VAL A 75 3.84 -4.03 0.41
CA VAL A 75 4.91 -4.83 -0.25
C VAL A 75 6.15 -4.88 0.63
N ILE A 76 6.56 -3.74 1.18
CA ILE A 76 7.67 -3.65 2.14
C ILE A 76 7.37 -4.49 3.39
N GLU A 77 6.16 -4.38 3.93
CA GLU A 77 5.74 -5.15 5.10
C GLU A 77 5.73 -6.66 4.82
N ALA A 78 5.20 -7.09 3.67
CA ALA A 78 5.14 -8.50 3.28
C ALA A 78 6.54 -9.12 3.14
N ARG A 79 7.52 -8.37 2.61
CA ARG A 79 8.93 -8.78 2.56
C ARG A 79 9.43 -9.21 3.95
N TRP A 80 9.11 -8.44 4.98
CA TRP A 80 9.58 -8.69 6.35
C TRP A 80 8.73 -9.74 7.07
N LEU A 81 7.39 -9.66 6.99
CA LEU A 81 6.48 -10.55 7.71
C LEU A 81 6.60 -12.02 7.28
N PHE A 82 6.86 -12.26 6.00
CA PHE A 82 6.86 -13.60 5.41
C PHE A 82 8.24 -14.05 4.93
N ASP A 83 9.26 -13.24 5.20
CA ASP A 83 10.65 -13.46 4.78
C ASP A 83 10.76 -13.87 3.30
N LEU A 84 10.23 -13.03 2.41
CA LEU A 84 10.18 -13.24 0.96
C LEU A 84 10.94 -12.14 0.24
N PRO A 85 11.97 -12.43 -0.57
CA PRO A 85 12.64 -11.39 -1.35
C PRO A 85 11.63 -10.64 -2.24
N PRO A 86 11.89 -9.36 -2.59
CA PRO A 86 10.89 -8.49 -3.22
C PRO A 86 10.27 -9.05 -4.51
N GLU A 87 11.02 -9.86 -5.26
CA GLU A 87 10.60 -10.48 -6.52
C GLU A 87 9.54 -11.57 -6.29
N GLN A 88 9.42 -12.09 -5.06
CA GLN A 88 8.37 -13.02 -4.64
C GLN A 88 7.14 -12.29 -4.05
N VAL A 89 7.07 -10.95 -4.12
CA VAL A 89 5.90 -10.17 -3.69
C VAL A 89 5.32 -9.41 -4.88
N SER A 90 4.25 -9.94 -5.45
CA SER A 90 3.55 -9.33 -6.58
C SER A 90 2.29 -8.58 -6.14
N VAL A 91 1.88 -7.59 -6.93
CA VAL A 91 0.67 -6.80 -6.69
C VAL A 91 -0.28 -6.98 -7.87
N ILE A 92 -1.56 -7.16 -7.57
CA ILE A 92 -2.63 -7.20 -8.58
C ILE A 92 -3.78 -6.30 -8.17
N VAL A 93 -4.38 -5.58 -9.12
CA VAL A 93 -5.55 -4.74 -8.85
C VAL A 93 -6.80 -5.60 -8.88
N HIS A 94 -7.51 -5.63 -7.76
CA HIS A 94 -8.80 -6.28 -7.56
C HIS A 94 -9.83 -5.28 -6.99
N PRO A 95 -10.59 -4.58 -7.85
CA PRO A 95 -11.44 -3.46 -7.45
C PRO A 95 -12.59 -3.84 -6.51
N GLN A 96 -13.02 -5.11 -6.55
CA GLN A 96 -14.11 -5.59 -5.69
C GLN A 96 -13.67 -5.83 -4.24
N SER A 97 -12.36 -5.92 -3.98
CA SER A 97 -11.78 -6.15 -2.65
C SER A 97 -12.40 -7.34 -1.89
N ILE A 98 -12.81 -8.39 -2.62
CA ILE A 98 -13.34 -9.64 -2.06
C ILE A 98 -12.21 -10.64 -1.84
N VAL A 99 -11.30 -10.78 -2.82
CA VAL A 99 -10.04 -11.51 -2.64
C VAL A 99 -9.07 -10.58 -1.94
N HIS A 100 -8.75 -10.88 -0.68
CA HIS A 100 -7.90 -10.01 0.15
C HIS A 100 -6.41 -10.22 -0.10
N SER A 101 -5.96 -11.41 -0.48
CA SER A 101 -4.63 -11.69 -1.03
C SER A 101 -4.52 -13.18 -1.34
N MET A 102 -3.43 -13.58 -2.00
CA MET A 102 -3.20 -14.95 -2.44
C MET A 102 -1.76 -15.39 -2.24
N VAL A 103 -1.56 -16.71 -2.20
CA VAL A 103 -0.27 -17.38 -2.18
C VAL A 103 -0.22 -18.34 -3.37
N GLU A 104 0.78 -18.18 -4.23
CA GLU A 104 1.08 -19.12 -5.32
C GLU A 104 2.14 -20.12 -4.85
N TYR A 105 1.88 -21.39 -5.07
CA TYR A 105 2.76 -22.49 -4.71
C TYR A 105 3.59 -22.98 -5.92
N ILE A 106 4.67 -23.72 -5.64
CA ILE A 106 5.61 -24.21 -6.66
C ILE A 106 4.99 -25.18 -7.68
N ASP A 107 3.85 -25.78 -7.36
CA ASP A 107 3.06 -26.63 -8.25
C ASP A 107 2.10 -25.84 -9.16
N GLY A 108 2.05 -24.52 -9.01
CA GLY A 108 1.17 -23.61 -9.76
C GLY A 108 -0.21 -23.43 -9.15
N SER A 109 -0.52 -24.08 -8.03
CA SER A 109 -1.77 -23.83 -7.29
C SER A 109 -1.74 -22.47 -6.61
N VAL A 110 -2.91 -21.84 -6.49
CA VAL A 110 -3.09 -20.56 -5.81
C VAL A 110 -4.14 -20.71 -4.73
N LEU A 111 -3.77 -20.38 -3.48
CA LEU A 111 -4.71 -20.28 -2.37
C LEU A 111 -5.00 -18.82 -2.08
N ALA A 112 -6.28 -18.51 -1.86
CA ALA A 112 -6.78 -17.17 -1.65
C ALA A 112 -7.67 -17.12 -0.42
N GLN A 113 -7.61 -16.04 0.34
CA GLN A 113 -8.60 -15.76 1.37
C GLN A 113 -9.60 -14.72 0.82
N LEU A 114 -10.89 -15.06 0.95
CA LEU A 114 -12.00 -14.26 0.48
C LEU A 114 -12.87 -13.81 1.65
N GLY A 115 -13.39 -12.59 1.58
CA GLY A 115 -14.27 -12.01 2.58
C GLY A 115 -15.04 -10.82 2.03
N ILE A 116 -16.01 -10.32 2.80
CA ILE A 116 -16.49 -8.97 2.60
C ILE A 116 -15.41 -7.97 3.09
N PRO A 117 -15.33 -6.76 2.53
CA PRO A 117 -14.35 -5.76 2.97
C PRO A 117 -14.71 -5.18 4.35
N ASP A 118 -14.41 -5.93 5.41
CA ASP A 118 -14.66 -5.56 6.80
C ASP A 118 -13.48 -5.97 7.71
N MET A 119 -12.89 -5.01 8.42
CA MET A 119 -11.71 -5.22 9.27
C MET A 119 -12.00 -6.07 10.52
N THR A 120 -13.26 -6.25 10.91
CA THR A 120 -13.64 -7.13 12.02
C THR A 120 -13.22 -8.57 11.73
N ILE A 121 -13.17 -8.98 10.46
CA ILE A 121 -12.75 -10.32 10.04
C ILE A 121 -11.28 -10.58 10.40
N PRO A 122 -10.28 -9.84 9.86
CA PRO A 122 -8.88 -10.07 10.21
C PRO A 122 -8.58 -9.81 11.70
N ILE A 123 -9.26 -8.85 12.33
CA ILE A 123 -9.13 -8.60 13.78
C ILE A 123 -9.62 -9.81 14.59
N SER A 124 -10.79 -10.37 14.28
CA SER A 124 -11.30 -11.55 15.00
C SER A 124 -10.40 -12.77 14.82
N TYR A 125 -9.80 -12.91 13.62
CA TYR A 125 -8.94 -14.04 13.31
C TYR A 125 -7.69 -14.02 14.17
N ILE A 126 -7.03 -12.86 14.32
CA ILE A 126 -5.84 -12.77 15.16
C ILE A 126 -6.16 -12.97 16.65
N LEU A 127 -7.33 -12.55 17.11
CA LEU A 127 -7.71 -12.64 18.53
C LEU A 127 -8.05 -14.07 18.96
N ALA A 128 -8.53 -14.90 18.04
CA ALA A 128 -8.89 -16.28 18.32
C ALA A 128 -7.92 -17.31 17.75
N TYR A 129 -6.93 -16.91 16.94
CA TYR A 129 -5.98 -17.83 16.32
C TYR A 129 -5.40 -18.83 17.35
N PRO A 130 -5.40 -20.15 17.07
CA PRO A 130 -5.74 -20.80 15.80
C PRO A 130 -7.23 -21.07 15.54
N ASP A 131 -8.11 -20.74 16.48
CA ASP A 131 -9.56 -20.92 16.38
C ASP A 131 -10.25 -19.74 15.63
N ARG A 132 -11.58 -19.80 15.52
CA ARG A 132 -12.41 -18.77 14.90
C ARG A 132 -13.53 -18.32 15.83
N LEU A 133 -13.81 -17.02 15.84
CA LEU A 133 -14.99 -16.44 16.51
C LEU A 133 -16.17 -16.38 15.54
N PRO A 134 -17.40 -16.64 16.01
CA PRO A 134 -18.60 -16.39 15.21
C PRO A 134 -18.86 -14.89 15.09
N LEU A 135 -18.83 -14.35 13.87
CA LEU A 135 -19.17 -12.94 13.57
C LEU A 135 -20.62 -12.81 13.11
N THR A 136 -21.58 -13.04 14.01
CA THR A 136 -23.01 -13.10 13.70
C THR A 136 -23.65 -11.77 13.25
N HIS A 137 -22.95 -10.65 13.42
CA HIS A 137 -23.42 -9.32 13.03
C HIS A 137 -23.01 -8.91 11.60
N LEU A 138 -22.14 -9.69 10.94
CA LEU A 138 -21.71 -9.46 9.57
C LEU A 138 -22.44 -10.40 8.61
N PRO A 139 -22.76 -9.95 7.39
CA PRO A 139 -23.27 -10.85 6.37
C PRO A 139 -22.17 -11.82 5.91
N SER A 140 -22.58 -13.00 5.45
CA SER A 140 -21.67 -13.90 4.74
C SER A 140 -21.40 -13.38 3.33
N LEU A 141 -20.22 -13.68 2.78
CA LEU A 141 -19.92 -13.41 1.38
C LEU A 141 -20.85 -14.24 0.49
N ASP A 142 -21.61 -13.56 -0.36
CA ASP A 142 -22.41 -14.19 -1.41
C ASP A 142 -21.70 -14.04 -2.76
N LEU A 143 -21.11 -15.15 -3.23
CA LEU A 143 -20.38 -15.18 -4.50
C LEU A 143 -21.30 -15.01 -5.72
N ALA A 144 -22.56 -15.44 -5.62
CA ALA A 144 -23.52 -15.26 -6.71
C ALA A 144 -23.93 -13.79 -6.81
N ALA A 145 -24.12 -13.11 -5.68
CA ALA A 145 -24.38 -11.67 -5.63
C ALA A 145 -23.16 -10.83 -6.04
N ALA A 146 -21.94 -11.31 -5.78
CA ALA A 146 -20.71 -10.64 -6.21
C ALA A 146 -20.57 -10.61 -7.74
N GLN A 147 -21.17 -11.57 -8.46
CA GLN A 147 -21.21 -11.74 -9.92
C GLN A 147 -19.85 -11.90 -10.60
N GLN A 148 -18.97 -10.90 -10.50
CA GLN A 148 -17.70 -10.84 -11.19
C GLN A 148 -16.57 -10.40 -10.26
N LEU A 149 -15.47 -11.17 -10.29
CA LEU A 149 -14.20 -10.80 -9.70
C LEU A 149 -13.23 -10.49 -10.84
N THR A 150 -12.71 -9.27 -10.89
CA THR A 150 -11.78 -8.84 -11.95
C THR A 150 -10.39 -8.62 -11.37
N PHE A 151 -9.38 -8.90 -12.18
CA PHE A 151 -7.98 -8.73 -11.83
C PHE A 151 -7.24 -8.06 -12.98
N ALA A 152 -6.35 -7.11 -12.65
CA ALA A 152 -5.51 -6.42 -13.63
C ALA A 152 -4.13 -6.13 -13.04
N GLU A 153 -3.12 -6.06 -13.90
CA GLU A 153 -1.80 -5.56 -13.48
C GLU A 153 -1.90 -4.08 -13.05
N PRO A 154 -1.14 -3.65 -12.03
CA PRO A 154 -1.07 -2.24 -11.67
C PRO A 154 -0.38 -1.42 -12.77
N ASP A 155 -0.87 -0.20 -12.97
CA ASP A 155 -0.29 0.76 -13.90
C ASP A 155 0.80 1.58 -13.18
N PHE A 156 2.07 1.19 -13.38
CA PHE A 156 3.22 1.81 -12.73
C PHE A 156 3.53 3.21 -13.25
N ASP A 157 3.17 3.53 -14.49
CA ASP A 157 3.34 4.87 -15.05
C ASP A 157 2.34 5.84 -14.41
N LYS A 158 1.11 5.37 -14.20
CA LYS A 158 0.06 6.13 -13.54
C LYS A 158 0.20 6.22 -12.02
N PHE A 159 0.70 5.15 -11.38
CA PHE A 159 0.88 5.06 -9.92
C PHE A 159 2.34 4.77 -9.53
N PRO A 160 3.26 5.71 -9.77
CA PRO A 160 4.70 5.51 -9.56
C PRO A 160 5.11 5.30 -8.09
N CYS A 161 4.24 5.62 -7.12
CA CYS A 161 4.47 5.31 -5.71
C CYS A 161 4.63 3.82 -5.44
N LEU A 162 3.98 2.96 -6.24
CA LEU A 162 4.17 1.51 -6.09
C LEU A 162 5.61 1.11 -6.47
N GLN A 163 6.13 1.63 -7.59
CA GLN A 163 7.52 1.37 -8.01
C GLN A 163 8.52 1.89 -6.98
N LEU A 164 8.26 3.05 -6.37
CA LEU A 164 9.11 3.62 -5.32
C LEU A 164 9.36 2.64 -4.17
N ALA A 165 8.36 1.86 -3.77
CA ALA A 165 8.50 0.87 -2.71
C ALA A 165 9.42 -0.30 -3.12
N TYR A 166 9.28 -0.81 -4.34
CA TYR A 166 10.18 -1.83 -4.88
C TYR A 166 11.62 -1.31 -4.98
N ASP A 167 11.81 -0.07 -5.43
CA ASP A 167 13.14 0.55 -5.50
C ASP A 167 13.76 0.72 -4.11
N ALA A 168 12.96 1.11 -3.11
CA ALA A 168 13.41 1.25 -1.73
C ALA A 168 13.83 -0.11 -1.14
N LEU A 169 13.11 -1.19 -1.44
CA LEU A 169 13.49 -2.55 -1.06
C LEU A 169 14.77 -3.00 -1.73
N ALA A 170 14.90 -2.78 -3.05
CA ALA A 170 16.08 -3.16 -3.81
C ALA A 170 17.35 -2.45 -3.32
N ARG A 171 17.23 -1.17 -2.93
CA ARG A 171 18.32 -0.40 -2.34
C ARG A 171 18.64 -0.82 -0.89
N GLY A 172 17.65 -1.32 -0.16
CA GLY A 172 17.79 -1.84 1.19
C GLY A 172 18.21 -0.80 2.24
N GLY A 173 18.64 -1.30 3.39
CA GLY A 173 19.09 -0.47 4.51
C GLY A 173 17.99 0.48 5.00
N THR A 174 18.33 1.74 5.17
CA THR A 174 17.43 2.81 5.62
C THR A 174 16.40 3.28 4.58
N CYS A 175 16.44 2.80 3.33
CA CYS A 175 15.58 3.30 2.25
C CYS A 175 14.06 3.17 2.49
N PRO A 176 13.54 2.03 3.01
CA PRO A 176 12.11 1.93 3.30
C PRO A 176 11.62 2.94 4.35
N ALA A 177 12.44 3.21 5.38
CA ALA A 177 12.13 4.21 6.41
C ALA A 177 12.13 5.63 5.82
N VAL A 178 13.11 5.93 4.97
CA VAL A 178 13.18 7.21 4.23
C VAL A 178 11.97 7.41 3.33
N LEU A 179 11.54 6.37 2.61
CA LEU A 179 10.35 6.44 1.76
C LEU A 179 9.08 6.71 2.58
N ASN A 180 8.89 6.00 3.70
CA ASN A 180 7.75 6.23 4.59
C ASN A 180 7.73 7.68 5.10
N ALA A 181 8.85 8.15 5.62
CA ALA A 181 8.99 9.49 6.19
C ALA A 181 8.76 10.60 5.15
N ALA A 182 9.30 10.43 3.94
CA ALA A 182 9.05 11.33 2.83
C ALA A 182 7.56 11.37 2.45
N ASN A 183 6.94 10.19 2.37
CA ASN A 183 5.53 10.06 2.00
C ASN A 183 4.60 10.72 3.03
N GLU A 184 4.87 10.58 4.33
CA GLU A 184 4.08 11.28 5.34
C GLU A 184 4.08 12.80 5.15
N VAL A 185 5.25 13.38 4.87
CA VAL A 185 5.39 14.83 4.65
C VAL A 185 4.67 15.26 3.36
N THR A 186 4.83 14.50 2.26
CA THR A 186 4.21 14.88 0.99
C THR A 186 2.69 14.69 0.99
N VAL A 187 2.19 13.66 1.66
CA VAL A 187 0.74 13.46 1.86
C VAL A 187 0.17 14.57 2.73
N GLU A 188 0.85 14.96 3.81
CA GLU A 188 0.43 16.10 4.65
C GLU A 188 0.33 17.40 3.82
N SER A 189 1.35 17.72 3.02
CA SER A 189 1.33 18.88 2.14
C SER A 189 0.25 18.80 1.05
N PHE A 190 -0.05 17.61 0.51
CA PHE A 190 -1.16 17.45 -0.44
C PHE A 190 -2.51 17.71 0.26
N LEU A 191 -2.71 17.15 1.45
CA LEU A 191 -3.91 17.35 2.26
C LEU A 191 -4.10 18.83 2.65
N ALA A 192 -3.01 19.56 2.87
CA ALA A 192 -3.00 21.01 3.11
C ALA A 192 -3.22 21.85 1.84
N GLY A 193 -3.28 21.23 0.66
CA GLY A 193 -3.46 21.91 -0.63
C GLY A 193 -2.21 22.60 -1.18
N GLU A 194 -1.04 22.33 -0.59
CA GLU A 194 0.23 22.98 -0.92
C GLU A 194 0.84 22.43 -2.22
N ILE A 195 0.61 21.15 -2.52
CA ILE A 195 1.13 20.46 -3.71
C ILE A 195 0.02 19.79 -4.53
N ARG A 196 0.35 19.36 -5.74
CA ARG A 196 -0.53 18.53 -6.57
C ARG A 196 -0.43 17.07 -6.15
N PHE A 197 -1.43 16.27 -6.51
CA PHE A 197 -1.42 14.84 -6.27
C PHE A 197 -0.20 14.13 -6.88
N THR A 198 0.16 14.49 -8.12
CA THR A 198 1.33 13.93 -8.81
C THR A 198 2.67 14.35 -8.21
N ASP A 199 2.69 15.44 -7.44
CA ASP A 199 3.92 15.92 -6.80
C ASP A 199 4.34 14.99 -5.63
N ILE A 200 3.40 14.23 -5.05
CA ILE A 200 3.68 13.25 -3.98
C ILE A 200 4.77 12.27 -4.43
N ALA A 201 4.54 11.59 -5.54
CA ALA A 201 5.49 10.60 -6.06
C ALA A 201 6.80 11.25 -6.51
N ALA A 202 6.74 12.41 -7.17
CA ALA A 202 7.92 13.11 -7.66
C ALA A 202 8.84 13.57 -6.51
N LEU A 203 8.26 14.07 -5.40
CA LEU A 203 9.01 14.47 -4.22
C LEU A 203 9.54 13.27 -3.44
N ASN A 204 8.73 12.21 -3.27
CA ASN A 204 9.19 10.96 -2.65
C ASN A 204 10.39 10.37 -3.40
N ARG A 205 10.34 10.33 -4.74
CA ARG A 205 11.46 9.95 -5.62
C ARG A 205 12.71 10.78 -5.32
N ARG A 206 12.56 12.10 -5.29
CA ARG A 206 13.69 13.01 -5.08
C ARG A 206 14.34 12.83 -3.71
N VAL A 207 13.55 12.60 -2.65
CA VAL A 207 14.08 12.31 -1.31
C VAL A 207 14.84 10.98 -1.34
N LEU A 208 14.25 9.95 -1.94
CA LEU A 208 14.87 8.64 -2.03
C LEU A 208 16.19 8.71 -2.82
N ASP A 209 16.21 9.35 -3.99
CA ASP A 209 17.41 9.48 -4.84
C ASP A 209 18.54 10.28 -4.18
N ALA A 210 18.20 11.26 -3.34
CA ALA A 210 19.18 12.04 -2.58
C ALA A 210 19.77 11.29 -1.38
N HIS A 211 19.12 10.21 -0.93
CA HIS A 211 19.53 9.45 0.24
C HIS A 211 20.68 8.51 -0.08
N ILE A 212 21.67 8.41 0.82
CA ILE A 212 22.71 7.38 0.75
C ILE A 212 22.31 6.25 1.71
N PRO A 213 21.95 5.05 1.20
CA PRO A 213 21.50 3.94 2.05
C PRO A 213 22.54 3.59 3.11
N GLN A 214 22.08 3.42 4.34
CA GLN A 214 22.91 2.97 5.48
C GLN A 214 22.37 1.63 6.00
N PRO A 215 23.24 0.76 6.55
CA PRO A 215 22.78 -0.41 7.28
C PRO A 215 21.95 0.00 8.51
N VAL A 216 21.05 -0.88 8.92
CA VAL A 216 20.19 -0.68 10.10
C VAL A 216 20.47 -1.78 11.10
N ASN A 217 21.04 -1.41 12.24
CA ASN A 217 21.33 -2.30 13.38
C ASN A 217 20.64 -1.82 14.66
N THR A 218 20.20 -0.57 14.70
CA THR A 218 19.61 0.07 15.87
C THR A 218 18.37 0.88 15.52
N LEU A 219 17.49 1.08 16.51
CA LEU A 219 16.35 1.98 16.37
C LEU A 219 16.79 3.41 16.07
N ASN A 220 17.89 3.88 16.67
CA ASN A 220 18.38 5.24 16.46
C ASN A 220 18.72 5.50 14.98
N GLU A 221 19.37 4.56 14.29
CA GLU A 221 19.68 4.72 12.86
C GLU A 221 18.41 4.89 12.00
N LEU A 222 17.31 4.22 12.36
CA LEU A 222 16.01 4.40 11.71
C LEU A 222 15.41 5.78 12.00
N LEU A 223 15.46 6.23 13.26
CA LEU A 223 14.94 7.54 13.66
C LEU A 223 15.74 8.69 13.02
N GLU A 224 17.05 8.52 12.87
CA GLU A 224 17.92 9.46 12.16
C GLU A 224 17.58 9.53 10.66
N ALA A 225 17.35 8.37 10.03
CA ALA A 225 16.94 8.31 8.62
C ALA A 225 15.55 8.91 8.39
N ASP A 226 14.59 8.65 9.28
CA ASP A 226 13.26 9.29 9.26
C ASP A 226 13.40 10.81 9.37
N ARG A 227 14.16 11.31 10.37
CA ARG A 227 14.34 12.75 10.57
C ARG A 227 14.97 13.41 9.34
N TRP A 228 16.05 12.82 8.82
CA TRP A 228 16.73 13.31 7.62
C TRP A 228 15.76 13.40 6.43
N ALA A 229 14.94 12.36 6.21
CA ALA A 229 14.00 12.31 5.11
C ALA A 229 12.92 13.40 5.23
N ARG A 230 12.39 13.63 6.43
CA ARG A 230 11.42 14.71 6.68
C ARG A 230 12.02 16.09 6.46
N GLU A 231 13.23 16.33 6.95
CA GLU A 231 13.94 17.60 6.75
C GLU A 231 14.19 17.86 5.25
N TYR A 232 14.67 16.85 4.53
CA TYR A 232 14.90 16.95 3.09
C TYR A 232 13.60 17.19 2.33
N ALA A 233 12.53 16.44 2.64
CA ALA A 233 11.23 16.58 1.99
C ALA A 233 10.66 18.00 2.17
N ARG A 234 10.70 18.56 3.39
CA ARG A 234 10.27 19.95 3.68
C ARG A 234 11.12 20.98 2.93
N ALA A 235 12.43 20.78 2.87
CA ALA A 235 13.31 21.67 2.10
C ALA A 235 13.06 21.58 0.58
N ALA A 236 12.68 20.39 0.08
CA ALA A 236 12.32 20.19 -1.32
C ALA A 236 10.97 20.84 -1.67
N LEU A 237 10.00 20.79 -0.75
CA LEU A 237 8.68 21.44 -0.87
C LEU A 237 8.80 22.96 -1.00
N ALA A 238 9.69 23.60 -0.23
CA ALA A 238 9.93 25.04 -0.30
C ALA A 238 10.41 25.54 -1.68
N ARG A 239 10.84 24.63 -2.56
CA ARG A 239 11.28 24.92 -3.94
C ARG A 239 10.19 24.67 -4.98
N VAL A 240 9.04 24.12 -4.58
CA VAL A 240 7.86 23.96 -5.45
C VAL A 240 7.15 25.31 -5.53
N PRO A 241 6.85 25.83 -6.74
CA PRO A 241 6.11 27.08 -6.87
C PRO A 241 4.77 26.97 -6.12
N ALA A 242 4.48 27.94 -5.25
CA ALA A 242 3.23 27.96 -4.49
C ALA A 242 2.04 27.87 -5.45
N ARG A 243 1.10 26.96 -5.15
CA ARG A 243 -0.19 26.94 -5.86
C ARG A 243 -0.92 28.23 -5.52
N VAL A 244 -1.21 29.05 -6.53
CA VAL A 244 -2.24 30.09 -6.40
C VAL A 244 -3.53 29.32 -6.16
N ALA A 245 -4.10 29.44 -4.96
CA ALA A 245 -5.38 28.84 -4.64
C ALA A 245 -6.39 29.32 -5.69
N ALA A 246 -6.93 28.38 -6.48
CA ALA A 246 -8.10 28.68 -7.29
C ALA A 246 -9.21 28.98 -6.28
N SER A 247 -9.59 30.26 -6.19
CA SER A 247 -10.70 30.73 -5.38
C SER A 247 -11.94 29.91 -5.74
N ALA A 248 -12.55 29.29 -4.73
CA ALA A 248 -13.88 28.71 -4.81
C ALA A 248 -14.94 29.79 -5.08
#